data_AF-A0A482A3B0-F1
#
_entry.id   AF-A0A482A3B0-F1
#
_cell.length_a   1.000
_cell.length_b   1.000
_cell.length_c   1.000
_cell.angle_alpha   90.00
_cell.angle_beta   90.00
_cell.angle_gamma   90.00
#
_symmetry.space_group_name_H-M   'P 1'
#
loop_
_entity.id
_entity.type
_entity.pdbx_description
1 polymer ?
#
loop_
_entity_poly.entity_id
_entity_poly.type
_entity_poly.pdbx_seq_one_letter_code
_entity_poly.pdbx_strand_id
1 'polypeptide(L)'
;STKGKLFEYANDSSMERILERYERYSYAERQLVPTDHSSPESWTLEHAKLKARLEVLQRNQKHYVGEDLESLNMKELQNLEHQLDSALKHIRSKKNQLMHESISVLRKKDKALAEQNNQLSKKVKEREKEL
;
A
#
# COMPACT_ATOMS: atom_id res chain seq x y z
N SER A 1 -12.32 36.38 59.77
CA SER A 1 -11.73 36.70 58.46
C SER A 1 -10.35 36.07 58.36
N THR A 2 -10.22 35.12 57.43
CA THR A 2 -9.00 34.60 56.75
C THR A 2 -7.69 34.43 57.55
N LYS A 3 -7.68 33.55 58.56
CA LYS A 3 -6.46 32.88 59.04
C LYS A 3 -6.55 31.37 58.83
N GLY A 4 -6.73 30.97 57.57
CA GLY A 4 -6.60 29.57 57.17
C GLY A 4 -5.13 29.23 56.91
N LYS A 5 -4.72 28.00 57.23
CA LYS A 5 -3.38 27.42 57.05
C LYS A 5 -2.87 27.39 55.59
N LEU A 6 -3.44 28.19 54.70
CA LEU A 6 -3.18 28.18 53.27
C LEU A 6 -1.80 28.74 52.92
N PHE A 7 -1.29 29.69 53.73
CA PHE A 7 0.03 30.31 53.50
C PHE A 7 1.20 29.38 53.85
N GLU A 8 1.00 28.40 54.74
CA GLU A 8 2.04 27.44 55.13
C GLU A 8 2.39 26.43 54.02
N TYR A 9 1.55 26.34 52.98
CA TYR A 9 1.76 25.52 51.79
C TYR A 9 2.24 26.32 50.57
N ALA A 10 2.50 27.62 50.73
CA ALA A 10 2.91 28.54 49.66
C ALA A 10 4.26 29.23 49.92
N ASN A 11 5.07 28.68 50.82
CA ASN A 11 6.50 28.96 50.87
C ASN A 11 7.17 28.40 49.61
N ASP A 12 8.11 29.14 49.01
CA ASP A 12 8.71 28.91 47.68
C ASP A 12 9.08 27.42 47.43
N SER A 13 9.77 26.80 48.39
CA SER A 13 10.16 25.39 48.34
C SER A 13 9.00 24.39 48.41
N SER A 14 7.88 24.71 49.07
CA SER A 14 6.71 23.84 49.10
C SER A 14 5.87 23.95 47.83
N MET A 15 5.83 25.14 47.20
CA MET A 15 5.14 25.34 45.93
C MET A 15 5.85 24.59 44.80
N GLU A 16 7.18 24.68 44.70
CA GLU A 16 7.97 23.87 43.77
C GLU A 16 7.70 22.37 43.95
N ARG A 17 7.67 21.90 45.20
CA ARG A 17 7.41 20.49 45.51
C ARG A 17 5.97 20.07 45.18
N ILE A 18 4.99 20.96 45.34
CA ILE A 18 3.59 20.72 44.95
C ILE A 18 3.48 20.64 43.43
N LEU A 19 4.15 21.53 42.70
CA LEU A 19 4.20 21.53 41.23
C LEU A 19 4.91 20.29 40.69
N GLU A 20 6.07 19.91 41.23
CA GLU A 20 6.79 18.69 40.87
C GLU A 20 5.91 17.44 41.09
N ARG A 21 5.19 17.40 42.21
CA ARG A 21 4.28 16.30 42.52
C ARG A 21 3.11 16.26 41.53
N TYR A 22 2.53 17.41 41.20
CA TYR A 22 1.46 17.51 40.21
C TYR A 22 1.93 17.08 38.81
N GLU A 23 3.12 17.52 38.39
CA GLU A 23 3.72 17.14 37.11
C GLU A 23 3.95 15.62 37.05
N ARG A 24 4.54 15.03 38.10
CA ARG A 24 4.74 13.57 38.19
C ARG A 24 3.42 12.78 38.13
N TYR A 25 2.38 13.23 38.83
CA TYR A 25 1.08 12.55 38.79
C TYR A 25 0.37 12.74 37.45
N SER A 26 0.40 13.93 36.86
CA SER A 26 -0.16 14.19 35.52
C SER A 26 0.55 13.35 34.45
N TYR A 27 1.87 13.21 34.54
CA TYR A 27 2.66 12.40 33.61
C TYR A 27 2.44 10.91 33.81
N ALA A 28 2.29 10.44 35.07
CA ALA A 28 1.94 9.06 35.37
C ALA A 28 0.50 8.72 34.93
N GLU A 29 -0.44 9.63 35.07
CA GLU A 29 -1.83 9.48 34.63
C GLU A 29 -1.91 9.42 33.09
N ARG A 30 -1.15 10.27 32.38
CA ARG A 30 -1.01 10.18 30.91
C ARG A 30 -0.39 8.87 30.42
N GLN A 31 0.48 8.23 31.21
CA GLN A 31 1.08 6.94 30.86
C GLN A 31 0.17 5.73 31.17
N LEU A 32 -0.79 5.88 32.09
CA LEU A 32 -1.75 4.83 32.45
C LEU A 32 -2.99 4.81 31.57
N VAL A 33 -3.30 5.92 30.89
CA VAL A 33 -4.28 5.94 29.80
C VAL A 33 -3.63 5.28 28.58
N PRO A 34 -4.14 4.15 28.07
CA PRO A 34 -3.67 3.59 26.80
C PRO A 34 -3.71 4.71 25.78
N THR A 35 -2.59 5.01 25.11
CA THR A 35 -2.48 6.05 24.08
C THR A 35 -3.77 6.07 23.27
N ASP A 36 -4.63 7.03 23.57
CA ASP A 36 -5.93 7.10 22.92
C ASP A 36 -5.60 7.47 21.48
N HIS A 37 -5.76 6.53 20.56
CA HIS A 37 -5.46 6.72 19.14
C HIS A 37 -6.26 7.90 18.53
N SER A 38 -7.20 8.46 19.29
CA SER A 38 -8.02 9.62 18.99
C SER A 38 -7.44 10.98 19.43
N SER A 39 -6.26 11.04 20.06
CA SER A 39 -5.66 12.35 20.41
C SER A 39 -5.23 13.11 19.13
N PRO A 40 -5.47 14.44 19.04
CA PRO A 40 -5.04 15.23 17.88
C PRO A 40 -3.54 15.10 17.58
N GLU A 41 -2.71 14.95 18.62
CA GLU A 41 -1.27 14.75 18.51
C GLU A 41 -0.92 13.41 17.84
N SER A 42 -1.65 12.32 18.17
CA SER A 42 -1.52 11.02 17.49
C SER A 42 -1.81 11.12 15.99
N TRP A 43 -2.88 11.85 15.61
CA TRP A 43 -3.22 12.09 14.21
C TRP A 43 -2.16 12.88 13.44
N THR A 44 -1.56 13.90 14.07
CA THR A 44 -0.48 14.67 13.42
C THR A 44 0.75 13.81 13.14
N LEU A 45 1.10 12.92 14.07
CA LEU A 45 2.23 12.01 13.91
C LEU A 45 1.97 10.97 12.81
N GLU A 46 0.79 10.34 12.80
CA GLU A 46 0.42 9.37 11.76
C GLU A 46 0.34 10.01 10.38
N HIS A 47 -0.20 11.23 10.29
CA HIS A 47 -0.20 12.01 9.06
C HIS A 47 1.22 12.31 8.58
N ALA A 48 2.13 12.72 9.47
CA ALA A 48 3.53 12.96 9.12
C ALA A 48 4.23 11.69 8.60
N LYS A 49 4.01 10.54 9.25
CA LYS A 49 4.53 9.24 8.79
C LYS A 49 3.99 8.87 7.41
N LEU A 50 2.69 9.05 7.18
CA LEU A 50 2.06 8.74 5.90
C LEU A 50 2.60 9.65 4.80
N LYS A 51 2.74 10.95 5.07
CA LYS A 51 3.31 11.92 4.14
C LYS A 51 4.75 11.55 3.74
N ALA A 52 5.59 11.19 4.72
CA ALA A 52 6.95 10.74 4.44
C ALA A 52 6.99 9.48 3.56
N ARG A 53 6.10 8.51 3.80
CA ARG A 53 5.96 7.31 2.94
C ARG A 53 5.55 7.67 1.52
N LEU A 54 4.60 8.59 1.37
CA LEU A 54 4.13 9.06 0.07
C LEU A 54 5.25 9.73 -0.73
N GLU A 55 6.04 10.59 -0.09
CA GLU A 55 7.18 11.25 -0.72
C GLU A 55 8.24 10.25 -1.19
N VAL A 56 8.52 9.20 -0.40
CA VAL A 56 9.42 8.11 -0.81
C VAL A 56 8.85 7.34 -2.00
N LEU A 57 7.57 7.00 -1.99
CA LEU A 57 6.92 6.29 -3.11
C LEU A 57 6.94 7.12 -4.39
N GLN A 58 6.64 8.41 -4.32
CA GLN A 58 6.70 9.32 -5.47
C GLN A 58 8.11 9.43 -6.02
N ARG A 59 9.12 9.54 -5.17
CA ARG A 59 10.52 9.56 -5.58
C ARG A 59 10.91 8.26 -6.28
N ASN A 60 10.54 7.11 -5.70
CA ASN A 60 10.80 5.81 -6.32
C ASN A 60 10.11 5.67 -7.68
N GLN A 61 8.86 6.15 -7.81
CA GLN A 61 8.15 6.16 -9.08
C GLN A 61 8.91 6.93 -10.16
N LYS A 62 9.42 8.12 -9.83
CA LYS A 62 10.26 8.92 -10.72
C LYS A 62 11.51 8.15 -11.14
N HIS A 63 12.21 7.54 -10.19
CA HIS A 63 13.38 6.71 -10.51
C HIS A 63 13.02 5.55 -11.46
N TYR A 64 11.88 4.88 -11.27
CA TYR A 64 11.43 3.80 -12.14
C TYR A 64 11.12 4.25 -13.57
N VAL A 65 10.70 5.50 -13.78
CA VAL A 65 10.50 6.08 -15.12
C VAL A 65 11.77 6.75 -15.68
N GLY A 66 12.87 6.73 -14.94
CA GLY A 66 14.16 7.28 -15.36
C GLY A 66 14.37 8.76 -15.05
N GLU A 67 13.58 9.33 -14.14
CA GLU A 67 13.67 10.72 -13.69
C GLU A 67 14.40 10.84 -12.33
N ASP A 68 14.96 12.02 -12.02
CA ASP A 68 15.63 12.38 -10.75
C ASP A 68 16.76 11.40 -10.30
N LEU A 69 17.47 10.81 -11.26
CA LEU A 69 18.48 9.77 -11.03
C LEU A 69 19.82 10.31 -10.51
N GLU A 70 20.06 11.63 -10.57
CA GLU A 70 21.34 12.24 -10.15
C GLU A 70 21.61 12.04 -8.65
N SER A 71 20.56 11.78 -7.87
CA SER A 71 20.65 11.51 -6.44
C SER A 71 21.15 10.10 -6.10
N LEU A 72 21.15 9.18 -7.07
CA LEU A 72 21.50 7.78 -6.87
C LEU A 72 22.99 7.53 -7.13
N ASN A 73 23.61 6.71 -6.28
CA ASN A 73 24.96 6.21 -6.54
C ASN A 73 24.96 5.02 -7.51
N MET A 74 26.14 4.63 -7.98
CA MET A 74 26.30 3.56 -8.98
C MET A 74 25.67 2.22 -8.54
N LYS A 75 25.80 1.86 -7.26
CA LYS A 75 25.23 0.61 -6.72
C LYS A 75 23.71 0.66 -6.70
N GLU A 76 23.14 1.80 -6.35
CA GLU A 76 21.70 2.03 -6.34
C GLU A 76 21.12 2.00 -7.76
N LEU A 77 21.82 2.60 -8.74
CA LEU A 77 21.44 2.53 -10.16
C LEU A 77 21.44 1.10 -10.70
N GLN A 78 22.49 0.32 -10.41
CA GLN A 78 22.54 -1.09 -10.80
C GLN A 78 21.40 -1.92 -10.17
N ASN A 79 21.09 -1.64 -8.91
CA ASN A 79 19.99 -2.30 -8.22
C ASN A 79 18.62 -1.90 -8.81
N LEU A 80 18.45 -0.63 -9.19
CA LEU A 80 17.25 -0.13 -9.87
C LEU A 80 17.07 -0.80 -11.24
N GLU A 81 18.14 -0.87 -12.04
CA GLU A 81 18.15 -1.54 -13.34
C GLU A 81 17.78 -3.02 -13.21
N HIS A 82 18.38 -3.74 -12.25
CA HIS A 82 18.08 -5.14 -12.01
C HIS A 82 16.61 -5.37 -11.62
N GLN A 83 16.06 -4.51 -10.76
CA GLN A 83 14.64 -4.57 -10.38
C GLN A 83 13.73 -4.36 -11.58
N LEU A 84 14.02 -3.38 -12.44
CA LEU A 84 13.25 -3.09 -13.63
C LEU A 84 13.31 -4.23 -14.64
N ASP A 85 14.49 -4.79 -14.91
CA ASP A 85 14.65 -5.93 -15.81
C ASP A 85 13.88 -7.17 -15.32
N SER A 86 13.98 -7.49 -14.03
CA SER A 86 13.24 -8.60 -13.42
C SER A 86 11.73 -8.41 -13.51
N ALA A 87 11.22 -7.21 -13.17
CA ALA A 87 9.80 -6.88 -13.26
C ALA A 87 9.30 -6.96 -14.71
N LEU A 88 10.06 -6.44 -15.68
CA LEU A 88 9.73 -6.51 -17.10
C LEU A 88 9.68 -7.95 -17.61
N LYS A 89 10.63 -8.79 -17.22
CA LYS A 89 10.61 -10.23 -17.55
C LYS A 89 9.36 -10.90 -17.00
N HIS A 90 8.98 -10.61 -15.76
CA HIS A 90 7.78 -11.15 -15.15
C HIS A 90 6.50 -10.71 -15.89
N ILE A 91 6.37 -9.41 -16.19
CA ILE A 91 5.23 -8.85 -16.92
C ILE A 91 5.11 -9.48 -18.32
N ARG A 92 6.22 -9.58 -19.06
CA ARG A 92 6.25 -10.21 -20.40
C ARG A 92 5.85 -11.67 -20.33
N SER A 93 6.39 -12.42 -19.37
CA SER A 93 6.04 -13.83 -19.15
C SER A 93 4.54 -13.98 -18.90
N LYS A 94 3.97 -13.19 -17.99
CA LYS A 94 2.55 -13.23 -17.67
C LYS A 94 1.68 -12.86 -18.87
N LYS A 95 2.06 -11.82 -19.63
CA LYS A 95 1.35 -11.42 -20.86
C LYS A 95 1.36 -12.54 -21.90
N ASN A 96 2.51 -13.18 -22.12
CA ASN A 96 2.63 -14.30 -23.05
C ASN A 96 1.79 -15.50 -22.60
N GLN A 97 1.81 -15.83 -21.32
CA GLN A 97 0.97 -16.90 -20.76
C GLN A 97 -0.51 -16.64 -21.07
N LEU A 98 -1.03 -15.46 -20.72
CA LEU A 98 -2.43 -15.09 -20.97
C LEU A 98 -2.79 -15.12 -22.46
N MET A 99 -1.86 -14.68 -23.32
CA MET A 99 -2.05 -14.73 -24.77
C MET A 99 -2.13 -16.19 -25.28
N HIS A 100 -1.27 -17.07 -24.80
CA HIS A 100 -1.30 -18.50 -25.14
C HIS A 100 -2.59 -19.18 -24.67
N GLU A 101 -3.05 -18.86 -23.46
CA GLU A 101 -4.33 -19.34 -22.93
C GLU A 101 -5.48 -18.90 -23.82
N SER A 102 -5.52 -17.62 -24.21
CA SER A 102 -6.54 -17.08 -25.13
C SER A 102 -6.52 -17.78 -26.50
N ILE A 103 -5.34 -17.94 -27.11
CA ILE A 103 -5.19 -18.66 -28.38
C ILE A 103 -5.68 -20.11 -28.26
N SER A 104 -5.37 -20.79 -27.15
CA SER A 104 -5.80 -22.17 -26.91
C SER A 104 -7.33 -22.27 -26.84
N VAL A 105 -7.98 -21.35 -26.13
CA VAL A 105 -9.45 -21.29 -26.05
C VAL A 105 -10.07 -21.06 -27.43
N LEU A 106 -9.55 -20.09 -28.19
CA LEU A 106 -10.03 -19.78 -29.54
C LEU A 106 -9.87 -20.98 -30.48
N ARG A 107 -8.71 -21.64 -30.49
CA ARG A 107 -8.48 -22.83 -31.32
C ARG A 107 -9.43 -23.98 -31.00
N LYS A 108 -9.77 -24.19 -29.72
CA LYS A 108 -10.77 -25.19 -29.32
C LYS A 108 -12.15 -24.84 -29.85
N LYS A 109 -12.54 -23.57 -29.79
CA LYS A 109 -13.81 -23.07 -30.31
C LYS A 109 -13.87 -23.23 -31.83
N ASP A 110 -12.82 -22.86 -32.55
CA ASP A 110 -12.75 -23.01 -34.02
C ASP A 110 -12.91 -24.48 -34.42
N LYS A 111 -12.22 -25.40 -33.74
CA LYS A 111 -12.35 -26.85 -33.99
C LYS A 111 -13.78 -27.34 -33.73
N ALA A 112 -14.42 -26.91 -32.65
CA ALA A 112 -15.79 -27.30 -32.33
C ALA A 112 -16.79 -26.79 -33.38
N LEU A 113 -16.64 -25.54 -33.82
CA LEU A 113 -17.48 -24.95 -34.88
C LEU A 113 -17.27 -25.64 -36.23
N ALA A 114 -16.02 -25.96 -36.59
CA ALA A 114 -15.72 -26.70 -37.81
C ALA A 114 -16.38 -28.09 -37.82
N GLU A 115 -16.36 -28.79 -36.70
CA GLU A 115 -17.03 -30.09 -36.56
C GLU A 115 -18.56 -29.96 -36.67
N GLN A 116 -19.17 -28.98 -36.00
CA GLN A 116 -20.60 -28.71 -36.13
C GLN A 116 -21.00 -28.37 -37.57
N ASN A 117 -20.24 -27.52 -38.25
CA ASN A 117 -20.48 -27.16 -39.64
C ASN A 117 -20.38 -28.37 -40.57
N ASN A 118 -19.40 -29.25 -40.36
CA ASN A 118 -19.27 -30.49 -41.12
C ASN A 118 -20.49 -31.41 -40.93
N GLN A 119 -20.97 -31.54 -39.69
CA GLN A 119 -22.16 -32.35 -39.39
C GLN A 119 -23.41 -31.77 -40.05
N LEU A 120 -23.61 -30.45 -39.98
CA LEU A 120 -24.73 -29.77 -40.64
C LEU A 120 -24.66 -29.91 -42.15
N SER A 121 -23.48 -29.74 -42.75
CA SER A 121 -23.27 -29.91 -44.19
C SER A 121 -23.62 -31.33 -44.66
N LYS A 122 -23.28 -32.36 -43.89
CA LYS A 122 -23.67 -33.75 -44.18
C LYS A 122 -25.19 -33.92 -44.14
N LYS A 123 -25.86 -33.43 -43.10
CA LYS A 123 -27.33 -33.50 -42.96
C LYS A 123 -28.06 -32.78 -44.09
N VAL A 124 -27.55 -31.63 -44.54
CA VAL A 124 -28.11 -30.90 -45.69
C VAL A 124 -28.01 -31.74 -46.95
N LYS A 125 -26.83 -32.31 -47.23
CA LYS A 125 -26.62 -33.19 -48.40
C LYS A 125 -27.48 -34.46 -48.38
N GLU A 126 -27.77 -35.00 -47.19
CA GLU A 126 -28.67 -36.15 -47.04
C GLU A 126 -30.11 -35.75 -47.37
N ARG A 127 -30.60 -34.64 -46.82
CA ARG A 127 -31.93 -34.08 -47.11
C ARG A 127 -32.13 -33.75 -48.60
N GLU A 128 -31.11 -33.21 -49.26
CA GLU A 128 -31.15 -32.90 -50.70
C GLU A 128 -31.27 -34.16 -51.57
N LYS A 129 -30.84 -35.33 -51.10
CA LYS A 129 -30.97 -36.61 -51.82
C LYS A 129 -32.33 -37.29 -51.61
N GLU A 130 -33.05 -36.90 -50.56
CA GLU A 130 -34.39 -37.41 -50.23
C GLU A 130 -35.52 -36.64 -50.95
N LEU A 131 -35.18 -35.52 -51.61
CA LEU A 131 -36.06 -34.72 -52.48
C LEU A 131 -35.93 -35.14 -53.94
#